data_AF-A0A847GAW9-F1
#
_entry.id   AF-A0A847GAW9-F1
#
_cell.length_a   1.000
_cell.length_b   1.000
_cell.length_c   1.000
_cell.angle_alpha   90.00
_cell.angle_beta   90.00
_cell.angle_gamma   90.00
#
_symmetry.space_group_name_H-M   'P 1'
#
loop_
_entity.id
_entity.type
_entity.pdbx_description
1 polymer ?
#
loop_
_entity_poly.entity_id
_entity_poly.type
_entity_poly.pdbx_seq_one_letter_code
_entity_poly.pdbx_strand_id
1 'polypeptide(L)'
;RTDTYLHPGETLSCRGCHESRHSAPDALSKVAPMAMRRPASVIQPEAEGSYPLSFPRLVQPVLDRNCLPCHRKEEKAPSLEAVPSGKWGWSESYQSLAPLAWAKHGGNGALRINGTSRSIPGEVGAKASKLAQMLDAGHHDVVLSNEDRHRLDLWLDCNSVFYHAYHDMELQAAGQVIQPVLE
;
A
#
# COMPACT_ATOMS: atom_id res chain seq x y z
N ARG A 1 -33.56 3.02 -3.34
CA ARG A 1 -33.50 3.83 -2.10
C ARG A 1 -34.30 3.10 -1.05
N THR A 2 -33.75 2.88 0.14
CA THR A 2 -34.49 2.32 1.28
C THR A 2 -34.46 3.38 2.38
N ASP A 3 -35.62 3.90 2.75
CA ASP A 3 -35.77 4.81 3.88
C ASP A 3 -35.90 3.96 5.15
N THR A 4 -35.12 4.30 6.18
CA THR A 4 -35.17 3.63 7.48
C THR A 4 -35.58 4.65 8.53
N TYR A 5 -36.66 4.37 9.25
CA TYR A 5 -37.18 5.20 10.34
C TYR A 5 -36.78 4.59 11.69
N LEU A 6 -36.40 5.45 12.63
CA LEU A 6 -36.06 5.10 14.00
C LEU A 6 -36.93 5.93 14.96
N HIS A 7 -37.42 5.30 16.02
CA HIS A 7 -38.06 5.97 17.15
C HIS A 7 -37.02 6.47 18.18
N PRO A 8 -37.41 7.40 19.07
CA PRO A 8 -36.55 7.82 20.18
C PRO A 8 -36.06 6.62 21.01
N GLY A 9 -34.74 6.49 21.17
CA GLY A 9 -34.10 5.39 21.90
C GLY A 9 -33.68 4.20 21.03
N GLU A 10 -34.06 4.15 19.76
CA GLU A 10 -33.60 3.12 18.84
C GLU A 10 -32.21 3.45 18.27
N THR A 11 -31.41 2.40 18.03
CA THR A 11 -30.07 2.52 17.46
C THR A 11 -29.98 1.70 16.19
N LEU A 12 -29.60 2.35 15.08
CA LEU A 12 -29.32 1.66 13.82
C LEU A 12 -27.86 1.25 13.76
N SER A 13 -27.58 -0.02 13.45
CA SER A 13 -26.23 -0.51 13.22
C SER A 13 -26.07 -1.08 11.81
N CYS A 14 -24.90 -0.83 11.21
CA CYS A 14 -24.52 -1.41 9.94
C CYS A 14 -23.93 -2.80 10.20
N ARG A 15 -24.45 -3.83 9.52
CA ARG A 15 -23.79 -5.15 9.51
C ARG A 15 -22.56 -5.20 8.61
N GLY A 16 -22.55 -4.38 7.57
CA GLY A 16 -21.51 -4.36 6.54
C GLY A 16 -22.11 -4.33 5.14
N CYS A 17 -21.36 -3.78 4.18
CA CYS A 17 -21.84 -3.59 2.81
C CYS A 17 -22.02 -4.90 2.02
N HIS A 18 -21.49 -6.03 2.52
CA HIS A 18 -21.55 -7.35 1.87
C HIS A 18 -22.30 -8.42 2.69
N GLU A 19 -23.02 -8.02 3.73
CA GLU A 19 -23.82 -8.91 4.57
C GLU A 19 -25.25 -9.10 4.03
N SER A 20 -25.93 -10.16 4.48
CA SER A 20 -27.32 -10.44 4.08
C SER A 20 -28.28 -9.36 4.56
N ARG A 21 -29.08 -8.82 3.63
CA ARG A 21 -30.05 -7.73 3.88
C ARG A 21 -31.25 -8.16 4.74
N HIS A 22 -31.53 -9.45 4.84
CA HIS A 22 -32.70 -10.01 5.54
C HIS A 22 -32.38 -10.53 6.93
N SER A 23 -31.22 -10.20 7.47
CA SER A 23 -30.82 -10.68 8.78
C SER A 23 -30.32 -9.53 9.63
N ALA A 24 -30.82 -9.46 10.86
CA ALA A 24 -30.38 -8.50 11.84
C ALA A 24 -28.94 -8.80 12.28
N PRO A 25 -28.16 -7.79 12.72
CA PRO A 25 -26.92 -8.05 13.41
C PRO A 25 -27.19 -8.97 14.60
N ASP A 26 -26.29 -9.91 14.88
CA ASP A 26 -26.33 -10.62 16.16
C ASP A 26 -26.36 -9.56 17.26
N ALA A 27 -27.21 -9.77 18.28
CA ALA A 27 -27.40 -8.82 19.36
C ALA A 27 -26.03 -8.32 19.80
N LEU A 28 -25.77 -7.03 19.56
CA LEU A 28 -24.47 -6.41 19.81
C LEU A 28 -24.02 -6.91 21.17
N SER A 29 -22.84 -7.55 21.20
CA SER A 29 -22.20 -7.96 22.44
C SER A 29 -22.46 -6.90 23.51
N LYS A 30 -22.91 -7.31 24.71
CA LYS A 30 -23.15 -6.38 25.85
C LYS A 30 -21.92 -5.51 26.15
N VAL A 31 -20.78 -5.87 25.58
CA VAL A 31 -19.51 -5.20 25.67
C VAL A 31 -19.35 -4.23 24.49
N ALA A 32 -19.32 -2.93 24.79
CA ALA A 32 -19.01 -1.89 23.79
C ALA A 32 -17.68 -2.20 23.06
N PRO A 33 -17.65 -2.09 21.70
CA PRO A 33 -16.44 -2.29 20.92
C PRO A 33 -15.28 -1.42 21.41
N MET A 34 -14.05 -1.93 21.37
CA MET A 34 -12.87 -1.19 21.85
C MET A 34 -12.73 0.19 21.21
N ALA A 35 -13.07 0.31 19.92
CA ALA A 35 -13.02 1.59 19.19
C ALA A 35 -13.94 2.66 19.78
N MET A 36 -15.08 2.27 20.36
CA MET A 36 -16.07 3.19 20.96
C MET A 36 -15.74 3.57 22.41
N ARG A 37 -14.70 2.97 23.01
CA ARG A 37 -14.28 3.25 24.39
C ARG A 37 -13.34 4.45 24.50
N ARG A 38 -12.90 5.01 23.38
CA ARG A 38 -12.05 6.20 23.32
C ARG A 38 -12.58 7.17 22.26
N PRO A 39 -12.25 8.48 22.35
CA PRO A 39 -12.53 9.42 21.28
C PRO A 39 -11.90 8.99 19.94
N ALA A 40 -12.50 9.45 18.85
CA ALA A 40 -11.96 9.28 17.51
C ALA A 40 -10.52 9.84 17.44
N SER A 41 -9.63 9.13 16.75
CA SER A 41 -8.27 9.61 16.52
C SER A 41 -8.29 10.83 15.60
N VAL A 42 -7.48 11.85 15.91
CA VAL A 42 -7.17 12.92 14.96
C VAL A 42 -6.29 12.34 13.85
N ILE A 43 -6.70 12.51 12.60
CA ILE A 43 -5.94 12.05 11.43
C ILE A 43 -4.62 12.81 11.40
N GLN A 44 -3.51 12.08 11.34
CA GLN A 44 -2.18 12.64 11.15
C GLN A 44 -1.74 12.47 9.70
N PRO A 45 -0.93 13.38 9.16
CA PRO A 45 -0.27 13.16 7.88
C PRO A 45 0.55 11.88 7.93
N GLU A 46 0.58 11.17 6.81
CA GLU A 46 1.41 10.01 6.62
C GLU A 46 2.86 10.42 6.27
N ALA A 47 3.81 9.48 6.20
CA ALA A 47 5.22 9.72 5.92
C ALA A 47 5.43 10.66 4.72
N GLU A 48 6.45 11.51 4.78
CA GLU A 48 6.80 12.38 3.66
C GLU A 48 7.00 11.55 2.38
N GLY A 49 6.42 12.03 1.27
CA GLY A 49 6.41 11.31 -0.01
C GLY A 49 5.18 10.41 -0.23
N SER A 50 4.36 10.18 0.81
CA SER A 50 3.11 9.38 0.71
C SER A 50 1.99 10.07 -0.08
N TYR A 51 2.00 11.42 -0.14
CA TYR A 51 1.05 12.20 -0.92
C TYR A 51 1.77 13.23 -1.80
N PRO A 52 1.47 13.28 -3.11
CA PRO A 52 0.87 12.20 -3.90
C PRO A 52 1.77 10.95 -3.91
N LEU A 53 1.16 9.75 -3.88
CA LEU A 53 1.88 8.49 -3.69
C LEU A 53 2.76 8.14 -4.90
N SER A 54 4.07 8.31 -4.77
CA SER A 54 5.03 8.11 -5.85
C SER A 54 6.29 7.40 -5.36
N PHE A 55 6.72 6.36 -6.08
CA PHE A 55 7.87 5.54 -5.71
C PHE A 55 9.18 6.35 -5.59
N PRO A 56 9.53 7.23 -6.55
CA PRO A 56 10.69 8.11 -6.43
C PRO A 56 10.73 8.96 -5.14
N ARG A 57 9.58 9.33 -4.59
CA ARG A 57 9.50 10.16 -3.38
C ARG A 57 9.43 9.34 -2.10
N LEU A 58 8.68 8.24 -2.10
CA LEU A 58 8.41 7.45 -0.91
C LEU A 58 9.48 6.37 -0.65
N VAL A 59 9.91 5.68 -1.71
CA VAL A 59 10.73 4.45 -1.58
C VAL A 59 12.18 4.68 -1.94
N GLN A 60 12.46 5.39 -3.04
CA GLN A 60 13.84 5.60 -3.49
C GLN A 60 14.75 6.18 -2.39
N PRO A 61 14.34 7.17 -1.57
CA PRO A 61 15.19 7.68 -0.48
C PRO A 61 15.52 6.65 0.60
N VAL A 62 14.67 5.63 0.78
CA VAL A 62 14.94 4.50 1.69
C VAL A 62 16.00 3.59 1.07
N LEU A 63 15.89 3.30 -0.22
CA LEU A 63 16.88 2.49 -0.95
C LEU A 63 18.24 3.19 -1.02
N ASP A 64 18.25 4.50 -1.24
CA ASP A 64 19.46 5.29 -1.36
C ASP A 64 20.30 5.24 -0.08
N ARG A 65 19.63 5.34 1.08
CA ARG A 65 20.28 5.32 2.39
C ARG A 65 20.68 3.91 2.82
N ASN A 66 19.83 2.91 2.60
CA ASN A 66 19.96 1.61 3.25
C ASN A 66 20.44 0.48 2.32
N CYS A 67 20.26 0.60 1.01
CA CYS A 67 20.47 -0.51 0.07
C CYS A 67 21.57 -0.22 -0.97
N LEU A 68 21.56 0.98 -1.56
CA LEU A 68 22.52 1.36 -2.61
C LEU A 68 23.99 1.17 -2.24
N PRO A 69 24.48 1.46 -1.01
CA PRO A 69 25.89 1.31 -0.68
C PRO A 69 26.45 -0.10 -0.92
N CYS A 70 25.63 -1.14 -0.70
CA CYS A 70 26.00 -2.54 -0.94
C CYS A 70 25.65 -2.97 -2.37
N HIS A 71 24.48 -2.60 -2.88
CA HIS A 71 24.01 -2.99 -4.21
C HIS A 71 24.86 -2.42 -5.35
N ARG A 72 25.57 -1.30 -5.14
CA ARG A 72 26.56 -0.77 -6.11
C ARG A 72 27.85 -1.57 -6.19
N LYS A 73 28.19 -2.31 -5.13
CA LYS A 73 29.48 -3.01 -4.99
C LYS A 73 29.38 -4.48 -5.35
N GLU A 74 28.23 -5.09 -5.11
CA GLU A 74 28.00 -6.51 -5.33
C GLU A 74 27.53 -6.75 -6.77
N GLU A 75 28.35 -7.44 -7.57
CA GLU A 75 28.08 -7.66 -9.01
C GLU A 75 26.81 -8.48 -9.26
N LYS A 76 26.43 -9.34 -8.32
CA LYS A 76 25.22 -10.18 -8.44
C LYS A 76 23.96 -9.49 -7.92
N ALA A 77 24.09 -8.33 -7.28
CA ALA A 77 22.96 -7.61 -6.75
C ALA A 77 22.19 -6.91 -7.89
N PRO A 78 20.86 -6.92 -7.87
CA PRO A 78 20.09 -6.15 -8.84
C PRO A 78 20.32 -4.65 -8.61
N SER A 79 20.31 -3.88 -9.70
CA SER A 79 20.42 -2.43 -9.62
C SER A 79 19.25 -1.82 -8.85
N LEU A 80 19.56 -0.95 -7.90
CA LEU A 80 18.60 -0.15 -7.15
C LEU A 80 18.76 1.35 -7.41
N GLU A 81 19.36 1.70 -8.55
CA GLU A 81 19.55 3.10 -8.93
C GLU A 81 18.23 3.76 -9.38
N ALA A 82 18.14 5.06 -9.14
CA ALA A 82 17.02 5.91 -9.57
C ALA A 82 17.07 6.25 -11.08
N VAL A 83 17.76 5.46 -11.90
CA VAL A 83 17.94 5.72 -13.34
C VAL A 83 16.67 5.30 -14.09
N PRO A 84 15.96 6.22 -14.77
CA PRO A 84 14.80 5.87 -15.58
C PRO A 84 15.18 4.93 -16.72
N SER A 85 14.43 3.85 -16.92
CA SER A 85 14.62 2.94 -18.03
C SER A 85 13.30 2.37 -18.57
N GLY A 86 13.37 1.79 -19.77
CA GLY A 86 12.22 1.21 -20.46
C GLY A 86 11.20 2.25 -20.97
N LYS A 87 10.10 1.74 -21.53
CA LYS A 87 9.07 2.54 -22.21
C LYS A 87 8.36 3.54 -21.29
N TRP A 88 8.24 3.23 -20.01
CA TRP A 88 7.43 3.99 -19.04
C TRP A 88 8.28 4.88 -18.12
N GLY A 89 9.60 4.93 -18.33
CA GLY A 89 10.51 5.74 -17.51
C GLY A 89 10.61 5.27 -16.06
N TRP A 90 10.30 4.01 -15.77
CA TRP A 90 10.43 3.47 -14.42
C TRP A 90 11.90 3.31 -14.05
N SER A 91 12.25 3.62 -12.81
CA SER A 91 13.64 3.46 -12.37
C SER A 91 14.06 1.99 -12.39
N GLU A 92 15.36 1.75 -12.54
CA GLU A 92 15.94 0.40 -12.42
C GLU A 92 15.59 -0.24 -11.08
N SER A 93 15.63 0.53 -9.99
CA SER A 93 15.19 0.09 -8.66
C SER A 93 13.77 -0.44 -8.61
N TYR A 94 12.83 0.24 -9.26
CA TYR A 94 11.45 -0.21 -9.29
C TYR A 94 11.31 -1.51 -10.08
N GLN A 95 11.99 -1.62 -11.22
CA GLN A 95 11.94 -2.82 -12.06
C GLN A 95 12.54 -4.04 -11.33
N SER A 96 13.59 -3.84 -10.54
CA SER A 96 14.17 -4.87 -9.68
C SER A 96 13.23 -5.34 -8.57
N LEU A 97 12.46 -4.43 -7.97
CA LEU A 97 11.61 -4.72 -6.82
C LEU A 97 10.18 -5.17 -7.19
N ALA A 98 9.62 -4.70 -8.30
CA ALA A 98 8.24 -4.96 -8.70
C ALA A 98 7.86 -6.46 -8.73
N PRO A 99 8.72 -7.39 -9.22
CA PRO A 99 8.43 -8.83 -9.18
C PRO A 99 8.31 -9.43 -7.77
N LEU A 100 8.90 -8.77 -6.77
CA LEU A 100 8.86 -9.18 -5.37
C LEU A 100 7.77 -8.46 -4.59
N ALA A 101 7.34 -7.29 -5.07
CA ALA A 101 6.40 -6.41 -4.40
C ALA A 101 4.96 -6.97 -4.42
N TRP A 102 4.49 -7.46 -5.56
CA TRP A 102 3.10 -7.84 -5.76
C TRP A 102 2.74 -9.22 -5.17
N ALA A 103 1.65 -9.24 -4.38
CA ALA A 103 1.04 -10.46 -3.86
C ALA A 103 -0.09 -11.01 -4.74
N LYS A 104 -0.91 -10.13 -5.33
CA LYS A 104 -2.02 -10.47 -6.23
C LYS A 104 -1.98 -9.58 -7.46
N HIS A 105 -2.46 -10.09 -8.60
CA HIS A 105 -2.53 -9.33 -9.84
C HIS A 105 -3.69 -8.34 -9.82
N GLY A 106 -3.47 -7.13 -10.33
CA GLY A 106 -4.50 -6.14 -10.62
C GLY A 106 -4.96 -6.16 -12.08
N GLY A 107 -6.00 -5.39 -12.40
CA GLY A 107 -6.45 -5.14 -13.78
C GLY A 107 -7.23 -6.27 -14.45
N ASN A 108 -7.36 -6.18 -15.77
CA ASN A 108 -8.16 -7.09 -16.58
C ASN A 108 -7.60 -8.52 -16.53
N GLY A 109 -8.45 -9.48 -16.15
CA GLY A 109 -8.06 -10.88 -16.02
C GLY A 109 -7.52 -11.28 -14.64
N ALA A 110 -7.42 -10.33 -13.70
CA ALA A 110 -6.99 -10.59 -12.32
C ALA A 110 -7.80 -11.71 -11.64
N LEU A 111 -9.12 -11.78 -11.87
CA LEU A 111 -9.96 -12.84 -11.31
C LEU A 111 -9.51 -14.25 -11.75
N ARG A 112 -9.11 -14.40 -13.02
CA ARG A 112 -8.65 -15.69 -13.56
C ARG A 112 -7.29 -16.08 -12.98
N ILE A 113 -6.39 -15.10 -12.80
CA ILE A 113 -5.03 -15.34 -12.31
C ILE A 113 -5.02 -15.56 -10.79
N ASN A 114 -5.71 -14.71 -10.05
CA ASN A 114 -5.81 -14.78 -8.60
C ASN A 114 -6.75 -15.91 -8.15
N GLY A 115 -7.61 -16.43 -9.04
CA GLY A 115 -8.64 -17.43 -8.73
C GLY A 115 -9.78 -16.91 -7.85
N THR A 116 -9.75 -15.62 -7.47
CA THR A 116 -10.74 -14.99 -6.59
C THR A 116 -10.83 -13.49 -6.83
N SER A 117 -12.00 -12.92 -6.57
CA SER A 117 -12.23 -11.47 -6.49
C SER A 117 -12.10 -10.92 -5.07
N ARG A 118 -11.81 -11.80 -4.08
CA ARG A 118 -11.79 -11.44 -2.67
C ARG A 118 -10.37 -11.19 -2.18
N SER A 119 -10.19 -10.08 -1.48
CA SER A 119 -9.02 -9.86 -0.63
C SER A 119 -9.27 -10.53 0.72
N ILE A 120 -8.37 -11.44 1.10
CA ILE A 120 -8.36 -12.07 2.42
C ILE A 120 -7.33 -11.31 3.26
N PRO A 121 -7.65 -10.91 4.50
CA PRO A 121 -6.70 -10.23 5.37
C PRO A 121 -5.38 -10.99 5.49
N GLY A 122 -4.26 -10.30 5.26
CA GLY A 122 -2.92 -10.90 5.30
C GLY A 122 -2.46 -11.57 4.00
N GLU A 123 -3.34 -11.76 3.01
CA GLU A 123 -2.98 -12.30 1.68
C GLU A 123 -2.78 -11.23 0.60
N VAL A 124 -2.75 -9.96 1.00
CA VAL A 124 -2.53 -8.81 0.12
C VAL A 124 -1.60 -7.80 0.79
N GLY A 125 -1.06 -6.87 0.01
CA GLY A 125 -0.18 -5.82 0.50
C GLY A 125 1.15 -6.35 1.04
N ALA A 126 1.74 -5.61 1.99
CA ALA A 126 3.04 -5.89 2.59
C ALA A 126 3.12 -7.30 3.17
N LYS A 127 2.10 -7.74 3.94
CA LYS A 127 2.09 -9.06 4.59
C LYS A 127 2.25 -10.24 3.61
N ALA A 128 1.76 -10.10 2.38
CA ALA A 128 1.85 -11.14 1.36
C ALA A 128 2.97 -10.91 0.34
N SER A 129 3.67 -9.78 0.43
CA SER A 129 4.77 -9.43 -0.45
C SER A 129 6.01 -10.28 -0.17
N LYS A 130 6.65 -10.79 -1.22
CA LYS A 130 7.94 -11.50 -1.08
C LYS A 130 9.04 -10.55 -0.60
N LEU A 131 8.97 -9.28 -0.99
CA LEU A 131 9.91 -8.26 -0.54
C LEU A 131 9.84 -8.07 0.97
N ALA A 132 8.64 -7.88 1.53
CA ALA A 132 8.47 -7.72 2.97
C ALA A 132 8.92 -8.98 3.73
N GLN A 133 8.56 -10.18 3.25
CA GLN A 133 8.99 -11.45 3.85
C GLN A 133 10.51 -11.60 3.85
N MET A 134 11.18 -11.21 2.77
CA MET A 134 12.65 -11.21 2.69
C MET A 134 13.26 -10.25 3.70
N LEU A 135 12.71 -9.04 3.85
CA LEU A 135 13.20 -8.07 4.83
C LEU A 135 12.92 -8.50 6.27
N ASP A 136 11.79 -9.16 6.54
CA ASP A 136 11.44 -9.73 7.85
C ASP A 136 12.37 -10.87 8.27
N ALA A 137 12.80 -11.69 7.31
CA ALA A 137 13.79 -12.74 7.55
C ALA A 137 15.21 -12.20 7.79
N GLY A 138 15.41 -10.90 7.53
CA GLY A 138 16.71 -10.24 7.51
C GLY A 138 17.35 -10.28 6.12
N HIS A 139 18.11 -9.23 5.79
CA HIS A 139 18.82 -9.10 4.53
C HIS A 139 20.26 -8.62 4.77
N HIS A 140 21.16 -9.57 5.01
CA HIS A 140 22.53 -9.30 5.47
C HIS A 140 22.53 -8.48 6.77
N ASP A 141 23.36 -7.45 6.85
CA ASP A 141 23.53 -6.61 8.05
C ASP A 141 22.62 -5.37 8.07
N VAL A 142 21.67 -5.25 7.13
CA VAL A 142 20.80 -4.07 7.07
C VAL A 142 19.81 -4.05 8.24
N VAL A 143 19.75 -2.91 8.93
CA VAL A 143 18.75 -2.66 9.99
C VAL A 143 17.99 -1.39 9.62
N LEU A 144 16.73 -1.56 9.24
CA LEU A 144 15.87 -0.44 8.87
C LEU A 144 15.32 0.26 10.12
N SER A 145 15.23 1.58 10.07
CA SER A 145 14.44 2.32 11.05
C SER A 145 12.95 1.97 10.92
N ASN A 146 12.17 2.19 11.98
CA ASN A 146 10.72 2.00 11.93
C ASN A 146 10.07 2.85 10.82
N GLU A 147 10.58 4.05 10.58
CA GLU A 147 10.08 4.95 9.54
C GLU A 147 10.37 4.42 8.14
N ASP A 148 11.58 3.90 7.91
CA ASP A 148 11.97 3.34 6.62
C ASP A 148 11.24 2.05 6.29
N ARG A 149 11.07 1.20 7.31
CA ARG A 149 10.23 0.02 7.20
C ARG A 149 8.79 0.39 6.85
N HIS A 150 8.24 1.38 7.55
CA HIS A 150 6.88 1.85 7.32
C HIS A 150 6.67 2.41 5.91
N ARG A 151 7.63 3.16 5.35
CA ARG A 151 7.57 3.64 3.95
C ARG A 151 7.49 2.49 2.94
N LEU A 152 8.28 1.43 3.14
CA LEU A 152 8.24 0.24 2.29
C LEU A 152 6.92 -0.50 2.41
N ASP A 153 6.44 -0.72 3.64
CA ASP A 153 5.16 -1.40 3.90
C ASP A 153 3.99 -0.61 3.31
N LEU A 154 3.98 0.72 3.47
CA LEU A 154 2.96 1.61 2.89
C LEU A 154 2.92 1.51 1.36
N TRP A 155 4.08 1.51 0.70
CA TRP A 155 4.15 1.34 -0.75
C TRP A 155 3.59 -0.02 -1.18
N LEU A 156 3.95 -1.10 -0.46
CA LEU A 156 3.46 -2.45 -0.74
C LEU A 156 1.94 -2.57 -0.54
N ASP A 157 1.41 -1.99 0.53
CA ASP A 157 -0.03 -1.96 0.83
C ASP A 157 -0.82 -1.12 -0.20
N CYS A 158 -0.20 -0.10 -0.78
CA CYS A 158 -0.80 0.75 -1.81
C CYS A 158 -0.51 0.28 -3.25
N ASN A 159 -0.57 -1.03 -3.50
CA ASN A 159 -0.41 -1.68 -4.81
C ASN A 159 0.96 -1.48 -5.48
N SER A 160 1.96 -1.05 -4.73
CA SER A 160 3.34 -0.93 -5.20
C SER A 160 3.46 -0.12 -6.49
N VAL A 161 2.70 0.96 -6.63
CA VAL A 161 2.69 1.79 -7.84
C VAL A 161 3.99 2.58 -8.00
N PHE A 162 4.32 2.95 -9.25
CA PHE A 162 5.45 3.85 -9.52
C PHE A 162 5.03 5.32 -9.56
N TYR A 163 4.04 5.64 -10.38
CA TYR A 163 3.48 6.99 -10.55
C TYR A 163 2.11 7.13 -9.87
N HIS A 164 1.80 8.35 -9.45
CA HIS A 164 0.51 8.71 -8.88
C HIS A 164 -0.49 9.16 -9.95
N ALA A 165 -0.01 9.86 -10.98
CA ALA A 165 -0.82 10.50 -12.01
C ALA A 165 -0.50 9.94 -13.41
N TYR A 166 -1.46 10.10 -14.33
CA TYR A 166 -1.36 9.64 -15.72
C TYR A 166 -0.71 10.66 -16.68
N HIS A 167 -0.24 11.80 -16.19
CA HIS A 167 0.42 12.87 -16.95
C HIS A 167 1.77 13.25 -16.31
N ASP A 168 2.61 14.00 -17.03
CA ASP A 168 3.90 14.52 -16.54
C ASP A 168 4.83 13.44 -15.96
N MET A 169 4.94 12.29 -16.63
CA MET A 169 5.68 11.13 -16.14
C MET A 169 7.16 11.44 -15.87
N GLU A 170 7.82 12.23 -16.71
CA GLU A 170 9.22 12.60 -16.52
C GLU A 170 9.43 13.42 -15.23
N LEU A 171 8.49 14.32 -14.92
CA LEU A 171 8.55 15.13 -13.69
C LEU A 171 8.30 14.26 -12.46
N GLN A 172 7.36 13.32 -12.53
CA GLN A 172 7.13 12.34 -11.46
C GLN A 172 8.35 11.44 -11.23
N ALA A 173 9.00 10.97 -12.31
CA ALA A 173 10.23 10.16 -12.23
C ALA A 173 11.37 10.92 -11.56
N ALA A 174 11.46 12.23 -11.79
CA ALA A 174 12.40 13.13 -11.12
C ALA A 174 12.00 13.48 -9.67
N GLY A 175 10.91 12.90 -9.14
CA GLY A 175 10.45 13.11 -7.77
C GLY A 175 9.67 14.41 -7.54
N GLN A 176 9.22 15.10 -8.60
CA GLN A 176 8.40 16.28 -8.45
C GLN A 176 6.97 15.94 -8.00
N VAL A 177 6.35 16.88 -7.29
CA VAL A 177 4.96 16.74 -6.84
C VAL A 177 4.02 17.12 -7.97
N ILE A 178 3.34 16.13 -8.54
CA ILE A 178 2.29 16.30 -9.55
C ILE A 178 0.93 16.03 -8.93
N GLN A 179 0.05 17.03 -8.96
CA GLN A 179 -1.31 16.90 -8.44
C GLN A 179 -2.17 16.07 -9.40
N PRO A 180 -2.99 15.15 -8.89
CA PRO A 180 -3.95 14.44 -9.72
C PRO A 180 -4.99 15.43 -10.26
N VAL A 181 -5.28 15.33 -11.55
CA VAL A 181 -6.38 16.04 -12.19
C VAL A 181 -7.60 15.13 -12.17
N LEU A 182 -8.70 15.61 -11.57
CA LEU A 182 -10.01 14.97 -11.71
C LEU A 182 -10.64 15.50 -13.00
N GLU A 183 -10.95 14.62 -13.94
CA GLU A 183 -11.77 14.92 -15.12
C GLU A 183 -13.24 15.17 -14.75
#